data_AF-A0AAU3KYN3-F1
#
_entry.id   AF-A0AAU3KYN3-F1
#
_cell.length_a   1.000
_cell.length_b   1.000
_cell.length_c   1.000
_cell.angle_alpha   90.00
_cell.angle_beta   90.00
_cell.angle_gamma   90.00
#
_symmetry.space_group_name_H-M   'P 1'
#
loop_
_entity.id
_entity.type
_entity.pdbx_description
1 polymer ?
#
loop_
_entity_poly.entity_id
_entity_poly.type
_entity_poly.pdbx_seq_one_letter_code
_entity_poly.pdbx_strand_id
1 'polypeptide(L)'
;MSDTPEDLRRRATRLRRGVGQLGVLESIIDAAEGPWLGAMDADGRGAAELRMHLAGHYRLHVVVTSAGKLSLVHVNTLAQGAAGERIFSNKMALRRGWDEKETMPKQPQWLHYVVTWVKAVSSEVDRPAVLAWMLAGADRNLAAVEDVIENLRASLAEQEQLRDERAAEVAGLQAELETLTAEQNNSPQIHAPQTEARPVDTPPIDAPAADTPQTDTPPIDAPAADTPQIDSAPTEAQQIDSAPTEEPQIIAPQVYSTSDR
;
A
#
# COMPACT_ATOMS: atom_id res chain seq x y z
N MET A 1 6.34 -6.95 -2.20
CA MET A 1 6.92 -8.32 -2.12
C MET A 1 8.14 -8.21 -1.24
N SER A 2 7.97 -8.43 0.05
CA SER A 2 9.02 -8.25 1.07
C SER A 2 9.14 -9.45 2.00
N ASP A 3 8.29 -10.47 1.83
CA ASP A 3 8.28 -11.64 2.70
C ASP A 3 9.48 -12.52 2.36
N THR A 4 10.21 -12.99 3.38
CA THR A 4 11.26 -14.00 3.22
C THR A 4 10.65 -15.40 2.99
N PRO A 5 11.43 -16.42 2.59
CA PRO A 5 10.92 -17.79 2.49
C PRO A 5 10.29 -18.30 3.78
N GLU A 6 10.83 -17.93 4.94
CA GLU A 6 10.24 -18.30 6.24
C GLU A 6 8.89 -17.62 6.48
N ASP A 7 8.76 -16.34 6.14
CA ASP A 7 7.48 -15.61 6.23
C ASP A 7 6.44 -16.23 5.31
N LEU A 8 6.83 -16.58 4.07
CA LEU A 8 5.98 -17.25 3.10
C LEU A 8 5.52 -18.61 3.61
N ARG A 9 6.39 -19.39 4.27
CA ARG A 9 6.03 -20.67 4.90
C ARG A 9 5.00 -20.46 6.01
N ARG A 10 5.19 -19.47 6.89
CA ARG A 10 4.21 -19.10 7.93
C ARG A 10 2.88 -18.61 7.36
N ARG A 11 2.88 -17.95 6.19
CA ARG A 11 1.63 -17.56 5.51
C ARG A 11 0.95 -18.76 4.88
N ALA A 12 1.70 -19.65 4.23
CA ALA A 12 1.17 -20.86 3.61
C ALA A 12 0.39 -21.74 4.59
N THR A 13 0.89 -21.87 5.82
CA THR A 13 0.24 -22.63 6.91
C THR A 13 -0.98 -21.92 7.52
N ARG A 14 -0.98 -20.57 7.56
CA ARG A 14 -2.11 -19.77 8.08
C ARG A 14 -3.29 -19.68 7.12
N LEU A 15 -3.01 -19.63 5.83
CA LEU A 15 -4.02 -19.82 4.80
C LEU A 15 -4.54 -21.25 4.99
N ARG A 16 -5.82 -21.45 5.33
CA ARG A 16 -6.46 -22.77 5.55
C ARG A 16 -6.52 -23.58 4.23
N ARG A 17 -5.36 -23.94 3.70
CA ARG A 17 -5.16 -24.59 2.40
C ARG A 17 -5.28 -26.09 2.57
N GLY A 18 -5.75 -26.78 1.53
CA GLY A 18 -5.75 -28.25 1.51
C GLY A 18 -4.32 -28.78 1.59
N VAL A 19 -4.13 -29.95 2.21
CA VAL A 19 -2.80 -30.59 2.42
C VAL A 19 -1.98 -30.64 1.13
N GLY A 20 -2.60 -30.93 -0.02
CA GLY A 20 -1.93 -30.95 -1.32
C GLY A 20 -1.49 -29.57 -1.83
N GLN A 21 -2.26 -28.51 -1.55
CA GLN A 21 -1.88 -27.14 -1.92
C GLN A 21 -0.72 -26.64 -1.07
N LEU A 22 -0.71 -26.95 0.23
CA LEU A 22 0.39 -26.63 1.13
C LEU A 22 1.69 -27.32 0.69
N GLY A 23 1.66 -28.63 0.44
CA GLY A 23 2.86 -29.39 0.06
C GLY A 23 3.52 -28.91 -1.25
N VAL A 24 2.73 -28.44 -2.23
CA VAL A 24 3.26 -27.84 -3.46
C VAL A 24 3.97 -26.51 -3.16
N LEU A 25 3.37 -25.66 -2.32
CA LEU A 25 3.96 -24.38 -1.95
C LEU A 25 5.24 -24.58 -1.13
N GLU A 26 5.22 -25.47 -0.15
CA GLU A 26 6.39 -25.81 0.67
C GLU A 26 7.53 -26.34 -0.19
N SER A 27 7.25 -27.25 -1.14
CA SER A 27 8.30 -27.77 -2.05
C SER A 27 9.02 -26.67 -2.82
N ILE A 28 8.30 -25.62 -3.23
CA ILE A 28 8.87 -24.47 -3.97
C ILE A 28 9.63 -23.54 -3.01
N ILE A 29 9.07 -23.28 -1.83
CA ILE A 29 9.68 -22.39 -0.82
C ILE A 29 10.95 -23.01 -0.24
N ASP A 30 10.96 -24.32 0.01
CA ASP A 30 12.11 -25.05 0.54
C ASP A 30 13.26 -25.13 -0.46
N ALA A 31 12.95 -25.06 -1.76
CA ALA A 31 13.94 -24.98 -2.83
C ALA A 31 14.60 -23.59 -2.94
N ALA A 32 13.97 -22.56 -2.38
CA ALA A 32 14.36 -21.17 -2.51
C ALA A 32 15.45 -20.79 -1.49
N GLU A 33 16.63 -21.36 -1.68
CA GLU A 33 17.81 -21.03 -0.87
C GLU A 33 18.30 -19.61 -1.18
N GLY A 34 18.76 -18.91 -0.15
CA GLY A 34 19.22 -17.52 -0.29
C GLY A 34 18.10 -16.48 -0.15
N PRO A 35 18.36 -15.22 -0.54
CA PRO A 35 17.55 -14.07 -0.16
C PRO A 35 16.43 -13.81 -1.17
N TRP A 36 15.59 -14.82 -1.35
CA TRP A 36 14.33 -14.66 -2.04
C TRP A 36 13.43 -13.72 -1.28
N LEU A 37 12.73 -12.86 -2.01
CA LEU A 37 11.67 -12.04 -1.47
C LEU A 37 10.39 -12.33 -2.24
N GLY A 38 9.28 -12.44 -1.54
CA GLY A 38 8.02 -12.76 -2.16
C GLY A 38 6.82 -12.10 -1.54
N ALA A 39 5.68 -12.52 -2.05
CA ALA A 39 4.37 -12.30 -1.48
C ALA A 39 3.52 -13.51 -1.81
N MET A 40 2.64 -13.86 -0.89
CA MET A 40 1.64 -14.90 -1.10
C MET A 40 0.25 -14.34 -0.87
N ASP A 41 -0.67 -14.67 -1.76
CA ASP A 41 -2.07 -14.30 -1.67
C ASP A 41 -2.97 -15.53 -1.92
N ALA A 42 -4.23 -15.44 -1.53
CA ALA A 42 -5.26 -16.36 -2.00
C ALA A 42 -6.14 -15.62 -2.99
N ASP A 43 -6.34 -16.21 -4.18
CA ASP A 43 -7.48 -15.75 -4.97
C ASP A 43 -8.75 -16.07 -4.14
N GLY A 44 -9.74 -15.18 -4.13
CA GLY A 44 -10.98 -15.39 -3.37
C GLY A 44 -11.78 -16.64 -3.77
N ARG A 45 -11.22 -17.50 -4.63
CA ARG A 45 -11.77 -18.76 -5.16
C ARG A 45 -10.99 -19.99 -4.65
N GLY A 46 -10.01 -19.81 -3.76
CA GLY A 46 -9.29 -20.88 -3.07
C GLY A 46 -7.96 -21.31 -3.70
N ALA A 47 -7.51 -20.68 -4.78
CA ALA A 47 -6.16 -20.85 -5.30
C ALA A 47 -5.15 -20.02 -4.48
N ALA A 48 -3.89 -20.44 -4.53
CA ALA A 48 -2.74 -19.77 -3.95
C ALA A 48 -1.98 -19.07 -5.06
N GLU A 49 -1.71 -17.79 -4.89
CA GLU A 49 -0.74 -17.10 -5.72
C GLU A 49 0.54 -16.92 -4.92
N LEU A 50 1.63 -17.51 -5.40
CA LEU A 50 2.97 -17.33 -4.87
C LEU A 50 3.78 -16.53 -5.88
N ARG A 51 4.26 -15.36 -5.47
CA ARG A 51 5.14 -14.52 -6.27
C ARG A 51 6.45 -14.34 -5.52
N MET A 52 7.56 -14.60 -6.19
CA MET A 52 8.91 -14.51 -5.61
C MET A 52 9.85 -13.84 -6.59
N HIS A 53 10.88 -13.17 -6.10
CA HIS A 53 11.98 -12.66 -6.89
C HIS A 53 13.30 -12.84 -6.14
N LEU A 54 14.38 -12.97 -6.91
CA LEU A 54 15.73 -13.11 -6.38
C LEU A 54 16.58 -11.97 -6.92
N ALA A 55 16.91 -11.03 -6.04
CA ALA A 55 17.78 -9.86 -6.31
C ALA A 55 17.51 -9.13 -7.64
N GLY A 56 16.25 -9.08 -8.09
CA GLY A 56 15.88 -8.46 -9.37
C GLY A 56 16.44 -9.11 -10.63
N HIS A 57 17.02 -10.31 -10.53
CA HIS A 57 17.50 -11.09 -11.66
C HIS A 57 16.48 -12.14 -12.11
N TYR A 58 15.79 -12.74 -11.15
CA TYR A 58 14.84 -13.81 -11.39
C TYR A 58 13.48 -13.46 -10.80
N ARG A 59 12.41 -13.86 -11.51
CA ARG A 59 11.04 -13.78 -11.01
C ARG A 59 10.33 -15.10 -11.19
N LEU A 60 9.55 -15.45 -10.19
CA LEU A 60 8.68 -16.61 -10.15
C LEU A 60 7.26 -16.14 -9.82
N HIS A 61 6.29 -16.59 -10.59
CA HIS A 61 4.87 -16.47 -10.28
C HIS A 61 4.20 -17.81 -10.49
N VAL A 62 3.59 -18.33 -9.44
CA VAL A 62 2.95 -19.65 -9.42
C VAL A 62 1.55 -19.53 -8.87
N VAL A 63 0.60 -20.18 -9.55
CA VAL A 63 -0.77 -20.34 -9.07
C VAL A 63 -1.04 -21.80 -8.78
N VAL A 64 -1.38 -22.12 -7.53
CA VAL A 64 -1.68 -23.47 -7.05
C VAL A 64 -3.16 -23.55 -6.69
N THR A 65 -3.93 -24.42 -7.33
CA THR A 65 -5.35 -24.61 -6.98
C THR A 65 -5.51 -25.21 -5.58
N SER A 66 -6.71 -25.11 -4.99
CA SER A 66 -7.06 -25.73 -3.71
C SER A 66 -6.82 -27.25 -3.68
N ALA A 67 -6.87 -27.91 -4.84
CA ALA A 67 -6.57 -29.33 -5.01
C ALA A 67 -5.06 -29.65 -5.09
N GLY A 68 -4.17 -28.67 -4.98
CA GLY A 68 -2.73 -28.86 -5.07
C GLY A 68 -2.20 -29.05 -6.49
N LYS A 69 -2.87 -28.50 -7.50
CA LYS A 69 -2.39 -28.53 -8.89
C LYS A 69 -1.89 -27.16 -9.31
N LEU A 70 -0.78 -27.13 -10.05
CA LEU A 70 -0.30 -25.91 -10.69
C LEU A 70 -1.22 -25.56 -11.87
N SER A 71 -1.79 -24.35 -11.87
CA SER A 71 -2.63 -23.85 -12.97
C SER A 71 -1.87 -22.85 -13.86
N LEU A 72 -0.90 -22.14 -13.26
CA LEU A 72 0.00 -21.20 -13.92
C LEU A 72 1.37 -21.29 -13.25
N VAL A 73 2.42 -21.30 -14.06
CA VAL A 73 3.79 -21.04 -13.64
C VAL A 73 4.38 -20.06 -14.64
N HIS A 74 5.00 -19.00 -14.16
CA HIS A 74 5.77 -18.06 -14.94
C HIS A 74 7.12 -17.92 -14.26
N VAL A 75 8.18 -18.36 -14.94
CA VAL A 75 9.56 -18.10 -14.55
C VAL A 75 10.20 -17.14 -15.54
N ASN A 76 11.02 -16.23 -15.04
CA ASN A 76 11.63 -15.20 -15.86
C ASN A 76 13.05 -14.90 -15.38
N THR A 77 14.02 -15.11 -16.26
CA THR A 77 15.40 -14.61 -16.13
C THR A 77 15.51 -13.25 -16.81
N LEU A 78 15.48 -12.18 -16.01
CA LEU A 78 15.32 -10.81 -16.50
C LEU A 78 16.46 -10.34 -17.41
N ALA A 79 17.68 -10.84 -17.19
CA ALA A 79 18.85 -10.53 -18.02
C ALA A 79 18.70 -11.02 -19.47
N GLN A 80 17.87 -12.04 -19.72
CA GLN A 80 17.66 -12.64 -21.04
C GLN A 80 16.42 -12.08 -21.76
N GLY A 81 15.72 -11.11 -21.17
CA GLY A 81 14.50 -10.54 -21.73
C GLY A 81 13.47 -11.62 -22.08
N ALA A 82 12.87 -11.53 -23.28
CA ALA A 82 11.86 -12.49 -23.74
C ALA A 82 12.40 -13.94 -23.86
N ALA A 83 13.70 -14.12 -24.07
CA ALA A 83 14.30 -15.45 -24.19
C ALA A 83 14.40 -16.17 -22.83
N GLY A 84 14.39 -15.42 -21.72
CA GLY A 84 14.39 -15.96 -20.36
C GLY A 84 13.00 -16.20 -19.78
N GLU A 85 11.93 -15.84 -20.50
CA GLU A 85 10.54 -16.02 -20.06
C GLU A 85 10.06 -17.45 -20.41
N ARG A 86 9.53 -18.17 -19.43
CA ARG A 86 8.80 -19.44 -19.64
C ARG A 86 7.48 -19.39 -18.89
N ILE A 87 6.37 -19.60 -19.62
CA ILE A 87 5.03 -19.66 -19.03
C ILE A 87 4.41 -21.03 -19.28
N PHE A 88 4.10 -21.73 -18.19
CA PHE A 88 3.33 -22.95 -18.14
C PHE A 88 1.89 -22.60 -17.80
N SER A 89 0.95 -23.03 -18.62
CA SER A 89 -0.46 -22.86 -18.32
C SER A 89 -1.30 -23.95 -18.94
N ASN A 90 -2.40 -24.29 -18.25
CA ASN A 90 -3.41 -25.17 -18.81
C ASN A 90 -4.07 -24.54 -20.03
N LYS A 91 -4.16 -23.20 -20.06
CA LYS A 91 -4.66 -22.45 -21.21
C LYS A 91 -3.54 -22.30 -22.24
N MET A 92 -3.74 -22.85 -23.43
CA MET A 92 -2.74 -22.79 -24.51
C MET A 92 -2.37 -21.35 -24.89
N ALA A 93 -3.34 -20.43 -24.88
CA ALA A 93 -3.14 -19.02 -25.18
C ALA A 93 -2.17 -18.28 -24.24
N LEU A 94 -1.93 -18.81 -23.03
CA LEU A 94 -1.03 -18.21 -22.05
C LEU A 94 0.39 -18.79 -22.11
N ARG A 95 0.62 -19.87 -22.86
CA ARG A 95 1.92 -20.54 -22.92
C ARG A 95 2.89 -19.69 -23.72
N ARG A 96 4.13 -19.56 -23.23
CA ARG A 96 5.17 -18.74 -23.85
C ARG A 96 6.56 -19.27 -23.53
N GLY A 97 7.51 -19.02 -24.43
CA GLY A 97 8.92 -19.36 -24.24
C GLY A 97 9.28 -20.79 -24.62
N TRP A 98 8.40 -21.49 -25.33
CA TRP A 98 8.63 -22.87 -25.78
C TRP A 98 8.83 -22.90 -27.28
N ASP A 99 9.79 -23.68 -27.75
CA ASP A 99 10.13 -23.83 -29.16
C ASP A 99 10.33 -25.32 -29.53
N GLU A 100 10.85 -25.60 -30.73
CA GLU A 100 11.10 -26.97 -31.20
C GLU A 100 12.23 -27.67 -30.42
N LYS A 101 13.13 -26.91 -29.79
CA LYS A 101 14.29 -27.43 -29.05
C LYS A 101 13.97 -27.64 -27.57
N GLU A 102 13.14 -26.77 -27.00
CA GLU A 102 12.71 -26.81 -25.62
C GLU A 102 11.18 -26.89 -25.55
N THR A 103 10.69 -28.12 -25.38
CA THR A 103 9.26 -28.39 -25.30
C THR A 103 8.74 -28.22 -23.87
N MET A 104 7.53 -27.67 -23.74
CA MET A 104 6.90 -27.49 -22.44
C MET A 104 6.68 -28.85 -21.74
N PRO A 105 7.18 -29.03 -20.51
CA PRO A 105 6.89 -30.20 -19.69
C PRO A 105 5.39 -30.46 -19.53
N LYS A 106 4.99 -31.72 -19.34
CA LYS A 106 3.59 -32.10 -19.10
C LYS A 106 3.31 -32.22 -17.61
N GLN A 107 2.07 -31.97 -17.17
CA GLN A 107 1.70 -32.29 -15.78
C GLN A 107 1.83 -33.80 -15.53
N PRO A 108 2.34 -34.24 -14.36
CA PRO A 108 2.65 -33.46 -13.16
C PRO A 108 4.08 -32.88 -13.08
N GLN A 109 4.89 -32.96 -14.14
CA GLN A 109 6.32 -32.59 -14.13
C GLN A 109 6.60 -31.10 -13.89
N TRP A 110 5.58 -30.24 -13.93
CA TRP A 110 5.73 -28.79 -13.70
C TRP A 110 6.32 -28.47 -12.33
N LEU A 111 5.90 -29.18 -11.28
CA LEU A 111 6.43 -28.95 -9.94
C LEU A 111 7.93 -29.25 -9.89
N HIS A 112 8.33 -30.40 -10.45
CA HIS A 112 9.73 -30.79 -10.53
C HIS A 112 10.57 -29.77 -11.31
N TYR A 113 10.05 -29.26 -12.44
CA TYR A 113 10.72 -28.21 -13.20
C TYR A 113 10.91 -26.95 -12.35
N VAL A 114 9.86 -26.45 -11.70
CA VAL A 114 9.93 -25.22 -10.90
C VAL A 114 10.93 -25.37 -9.76
N VAL A 115 10.84 -26.47 -9.01
CA VAL A 115 11.76 -26.75 -7.89
C VAL A 115 13.21 -26.80 -8.38
N THR A 116 13.46 -27.45 -9.52
CA THR A 116 14.81 -27.56 -10.09
C THR A 116 15.32 -26.19 -10.56
N TRP A 117 14.46 -25.40 -11.21
CA TRP A 117 14.78 -24.05 -11.66
C TRP A 117 15.09 -23.13 -10.47
N VAL A 118 14.25 -23.14 -9.42
CA VAL A 118 14.46 -22.34 -8.21
C VAL A 118 15.79 -22.71 -7.55
N LYS A 119 16.13 -23.99 -7.42
CA LYS A 119 17.43 -24.43 -6.89
C LYS A 119 18.60 -23.95 -7.73
N ALA A 120 18.51 -24.10 -9.06
CA ALA A 120 19.57 -23.67 -9.96
C ALA A 120 19.85 -22.17 -9.82
N VAL A 121 18.82 -21.32 -9.91
CA VAL A 121 19.01 -19.86 -9.83
C VAL A 121 19.40 -19.41 -8.41
N SER A 122 18.99 -20.14 -7.38
CA SER A 122 19.44 -19.90 -5.99
C SER A 122 20.95 -20.11 -5.85
N SER A 123 21.52 -21.08 -6.57
CA SER A 123 22.97 -21.31 -6.59
C SER A 123 23.76 -20.32 -7.43
N GLU A 124 23.11 -19.58 -8.34
CA GLU A 124 23.76 -18.58 -9.20
C GLU A 124 23.93 -17.20 -8.52
N VAL A 125 23.14 -16.92 -7.48
CA VAL A 125 23.11 -15.59 -6.84
C VAL A 125 23.80 -15.60 -5.48
N ASP A 126 24.98 -14.99 -5.43
CA ASP A 126 25.71 -14.83 -4.18
C ASP A 126 25.15 -13.68 -3.30
N ARG A 127 25.41 -13.76 -1.99
CA ARG A 127 25.03 -12.73 -1.00
C ARG A 127 25.44 -11.28 -1.40
N PRO A 128 26.63 -11.02 -1.99
CA PRO A 128 27.00 -9.67 -2.42
C PRO A 128 26.11 -9.11 -3.54
N ALA A 129 25.69 -9.94 -4.51
CA ALA A 129 24.80 -9.49 -5.59
C ALA A 129 23.45 -9.00 -5.04
N VAL A 130 22.98 -9.65 -3.99
CA VAL A 130 21.73 -9.32 -3.32
C VAL A 130 21.87 -8.03 -2.53
N LEU A 131 22.96 -7.87 -1.78
CA LEU A 131 23.26 -6.63 -1.07
C LEU A 131 23.37 -5.45 -2.04
N ALA A 132 24.04 -5.65 -3.18
CA ALA A 132 24.15 -4.63 -4.22
C ALA A 132 22.77 -4.25 -4.79
N TRP A 133 21.90 -5.24 -5.05
CA TRP A 133 20.54 -4.97 -5.50
C TRP A 133 19.70 -4.21 -4.46
N MET A 134 19.78 -4.60 -3.19
CA MET A 134 19.08 -3.92 -2.10
C MET A 134 19.57 -2.50 -1.92
N LEU A 135 20.90 -2.28 -1.98
CA LEU A 135 21.51 -0.96 -1.89
C LEU A 135 21.01 -0.07 -3.04
N ALA A 136 21.06 -0.55 -4.28
CA ALA A 136 20.53 0.18 -5.43
C ALA A 136 19.02 0.49 -5.30
N GLY A 137 18.27 -0.39 -4.63
CA GLY A 137 16.87 -0.14 -4.28
C GLY A 137 16.70 0.97 -3.26
N ALA A 138 17.50 0.96 -2.19
CA ALA A 138 17.51 2.00 -1.16
C ALA A 138 17.91 3.35 -1.73
N ASP A 139 18.92 3.40 -2.60
CA ASP A 139 19.38 4.62 -3.26
C ASP A 139 18.28 5.26 -4.11
N ARG A 140 17.53 4.45 -4.88
CA ARG A 140 16.38 4.94 -5.65
C ARG A 140 15.26 5.48 -4.76
N ASN A 141 15.00 4.84 -3.63
CA ASN A 141 14.00 5.31 -2.69
C ASN A 141 14.44 6.64 -2.04
N LEU A 142 15.71 6.73 -1.64
CA LEU A 142 16.27 7.96 -1.09
C LEU A 142 16.15 9.11 -2.09
N ALA A 143 16.51 8.90 -3.36
CA ALA A 143 16.35 9.91 -4.41
C ALA A 143 14.90 10.35 -4.58
N ALA A 144 13.95 9.42 -4.57
CA ALA A 144 12.52 9.75 -4.67
C ALA A 144 12.03 10.58 -3.47
N VAL A 145 12.52 10.29 -2.26
CA VAL A 145 12.21 11.08 -1.05
C VAL A 145 12.84 12.47 -1.14
N GLU A 146 14.06 12.58 -1.67
CA GLU A 146 14.74 13.86 -1.90
C GLU A 146 13.95 14.74 -2.88
N ASP A 147 13.44 14.17 -3.98
CA ASP A 147 12.58 14.89 -4.93
C ASP A 147 11.29 15.40 -4.28
N VAL A 148 10.66 14.58 -3.41
CA VAL A 148 9.47 15.00 -2.65
C VAL A 148 9.79 16.15 -1.70
N ILE A 149 10.90 16.06 -0.98
CA ILE A 149 11.34 17.13 -0.07
C ILE A 149 11.57 18.43 -0.85
N GLU A 150 12.19 18.36 -2.01
CA GLU A 150 12.46 19.56 -2.82
C GLU A 150 11.17 20.19 -3.36
N ASN A 151 10.23 19.37 -3.82
CA ASN A 151 8.90 19.85 -4.23
C ASN A 151 8.15 20.53 -3.06
N LEU A 152 8.22 19.96 -1.85
CA LEU A 152 7.61 20.55 -0.67
C LEU A 152 8.25 21.88 -0.28
N ARG A 153 9.58 22.01 -0.41
CA ARG A 153 10.28 23.28 -0.17
C ARG A 153 9.86 24.35 -1.16
N ALA A 154 9.75 24.01 -2.45
CA ALA A 154 9.27 24.94 -3.47
C ALA A 154 7.84 25.39 -3.18
N SER A 155 6.95 24.45 -2.85
CA SER A 155 5.57 24.77 -2.48
C SER A 155 5.48 25.65 -1.24
N LEU A 156 6.31 25.41 -0.22
CA LEU A 156 6.36 26.24 0.98
C LEU A 156 6.81 27.67 0.64
N ALA A 157 7.83 27.83 -0.20
CA ALA A 157 8.31 29.15 -0.63
C ALA A 157 7.20 29.95 -1.36
N GLU A 158 6.41 29.31 -2.20
CA GLU A 158 5.25 29.94 -2.86
C GLU A 158 4.19 30.38 -1.84
N GLN A 159 3.92 29.56 -0.82
CA GLN A 159 2.97 29.93 0.25
C GLN A 159 3.49 31.10 1.10
N GLU A 160 4.79 31.15 1.37
CA GLU A 160 5.41 32.27 2.08
C GLU A 160 5.31 33.56 1.28
N GLN A 161 5.52 33.51 -0.05
CA GLN A 161 5.33 34.66 -0.92
C GLN A 161 3.87 35.15 -0.90
N LEU A 162 2.90 34.24 -1.04
CA LEU A 162 1.48 34.60 -0.99
C LEU A 162 1.07 35.19 0.36
N ARG A 163 1.65 34.68 1.46
CA ARG A 163 1.45 35.25 2.80
C ARG A 163 1.97 36.68 2.86
N ASP A 164 3.16 36.92 2.32
CA ASP A 164 3.79 38.25 2.37
C ASP A 164 3.04 39.26 1.49
N GLU A 165 2.55 38.83 0.31
CA GLU A 165 1.67 39.63 -0.54
C GLU A 165 0.37 40.00 0.18
N ARG A 166 -0.30 39.03 0.83
CA ARG A 166 -1.51 39.29 1.64
C ARG A 166 -1.23 40.19 2.84
N ALA A 167 -0.09 40.03 3.48
CA ALA A 167 0.31 40.88 4.61
C ALA A 167 0.50 42.34 4.15
N ALA A 168 1.09 42.55 2.96
CA ALA A 168 1.23 43.88 2.37
C ALA A 168 -0.13 44.50 2.01
N GLU A 169 -1.06 43.72 1.44
CA GLU A 169 -2.44 44.16 1.16
C GLU A 169 -3.16 44.58 2.45
N VAL A 170 -3.10 43.76 3.49
CA VAL A 170 -3.70 44.08 4.80
C VAL A 170 -3.10 45.34 5.39
N ALA A 171 -1.78 45.51 5.34
CA ALA A 171 -1.12 46.73 5.82
C ALA A 171 -1.57 47.97 5.03
N GLY A 172 -1.74 47.84 3.72
CA GLY A 172 -2.29 48.90 2.87
C GLY A 172 -3.72 49.29 3.25
N LEU A 173 -4.60 48.30 3.43
CA LEU A 173 -6.00 48.54 3.83
C LEU A 173 -6.10 49.15 5.24
N GLN A 174 -5.24 48.75 6.17
CA GLN A 174 -5.17 49.36 7.49
C GLN A 174 -4.77 50.83 7.41
N ALA A 175 -3.76 51.17 6.60
CA ALA A 175 -3.34 52.55 6.40
C ALA A 175 -4.44 53.39 5.74
N GLU A 176 -5.14 52.86 4.74
CA GLU A 176 -6.27 53.54 4.09
C GLU A 176 -7.40 53.81 5.11
N LEU A 177 -7.75 52.83 5.94
CA LEU A 177 -8.74 52.99 7.00
C LEU A 177 -8.34 54.08 8.01
N GLU A 178 -7.07 54.13 8.42
CA GLU A 178 -6.55 55.19 9.30
C GLU A 178 -6.68 56.57 8.66
N THR A 179 -6.37 56.71 7.37
CA THR A 179 -6.52 58.00 6.68
C THR A 179 -7.98 58.45 6.58
N LEU A 180 -8.88 57.55 6.18
CA LEU A 180 -10.32 57.86 6.08
C LEU A 180 -10.93 58.23 7.43
N THR A 181 -10.56 57.52 8.50
CA THR A 181 -11.05 57.83 9.85
C THR A 181 -10.50 59.17 10.37
N ALA A 182 -9.26 59.52 10.05
CA ALA A 182 -8.69 60.82 10.37
C ALA A 182 -9.40 61.97 9.64
N GLU A 183 -9.70 61.80 8.34
CA GLU A 183 -10.46 62.78 7.55
C GLU A 183 -11.91 62.96 8.07
N GLN A 184 -12.55 61.86 8.45
CA GLN A 184 -13.90 61.88 9.01
C GLN A 184 -13.94 62.64 10.35
N ASN A 185 -12.94 62.45 11.21
CA ASN A 185 -12.82 63.16 12.49
C ASN A 185 -12.42 64.64 12.35
N ASN A 186 -11.79 65.04 11.25
CA ASN A 186 -11.39 66.43 10.98
C ASN A 186 -12.43 67.23 10.16
N SER A 187 -13.53 66.60 9.76
CA SER A 187 -14.64 67.30 9.12
C SER A 187 -15.41 68.13 10.17
N PRO A 188 -15.65 69.45 9.94
CA PRO A 188 -16.41 70.26 10.88
C PRO A 188 -17.81 69.66 11.04
N GLN A 189 -18.21 69.36 12.28
CA GLN A 189 -19.60 68.99 12.59
C GLN A 189 -20.51 70.12 12.10
N ILE A 190 -21.15 69.91 10.96
CA ILE A 190 -22.19 70.82 10.46
C ILE A 190 -23.40 70.56 11.36
N HIS A 191 -23.60 71.40 12.38
CA HIS A 191 -24.90 71.54 13.02
C HIS A 191 -25.89 72.07 11.98
N ALA A 192 -26.55 71.16 11.28
CA ALA A 192 -27.69 71.54 10.45
C ALA A 192 -28.84 71.98 11.37
N PRO A 193 -29.51 73.12 11.10
CA PRO A 193 -30.65 73.55 11.89
C PRO A 193 -31.78 72.53 11.77
N GLN A 194 -32.42 72.22 12.90
CA GLN A 194 -33.65 71.43 12.91
C GLN A 194 -34.73 72.17 12.12
N THR A 195 -35.00 71.73 10.90
CA THR A 195 -36.13 72.24 10.12
C THR A 195 -37.38 71.43 10.52
N GLU A 196 -38.29 72.06 11.27
CA GLU A 196 -39.62 71.51 11.57
C GLU A 196 -40.38 71.25 10.25
N ALA A 197 -40.51 69.98 9.86
CA ALA A 197 -41.39 69.57 8.78
C ALA A 197 -42.80 69.31 9.34
N ARG A 198 -43.77 70.04 8.78
CA ARG A 198 -45.22 69.95 9.01
C ARG A 198 -45.72 68.49 8.88
N PRO A 199 -46.61 68.00 9.76
CA PRO A 199 -47.14 66.64 9.66
C PRO A 199 -48.00 66.50 8.40
N VAL A 200 -47.62 65.60 7.51
CA VAL A 200 -48.45 65.11 6.40
C VAL A 200 -49.07 63.80 6.87
N ASP A 201 -50.39 63.80 7.00
CA ASP A 201 -51.20 62.61 7.28
C ASP A 201 -51.14 61.66 6.07
N THR A 202 -50.48 60.51 6.25
CA THR A 202 -50.57 59.37 5.32
C THR A 202 -51.22 58.19 6.04
N PRO A 203 -52.19 57.49 5.42
CA PRO A 203 -52.87 56.36 6.03
C PRO A 203 -51.90 55.19 6.32
N PRO A 204 -52.18 54.34 7.32
CA PRO A 204 -51.31 53.22 7.68
C PRO A 204 -51.28 52.20 6.54
N ILE A 205 -50.12 52.03 5.93
CA ILE A 205 -49.84 50.92 5.03
C ILE A 205 -49.29 49.78 5.89
N ASP A 206 -50.04 48.68 5.92
CA ASP A 206 -49.68 47.43 6.58
C ASP A 206 -48.49 46.80 5.85
N ALA A 207 -47.44 46.44 6.61
CA ALA A 207 -46.13 46.08 6.12
C ALA A 207 -46.06 44.66 5.52
N PRO A 208 -44.99 44.36 4.77
CA PRO A 208 -44.26 43.13 5.03
C PRO A 208 -42.86 43.47 5.54
N ALA A 209 -42.44 42.73 6.57
CA ALA A 209 -41.09 42.78 7.11
C ALA A 209 -40.07 42.63 5.97
N ALA A 210 -39.14 43.57 5.88
CA ALA A 210 -37.97 43.40 5.02
C ALA A 210 -37.13 42.27 5.62
N ASP A 211 -37.21 41.09 5.02
CA ASP A 211 -36.22 40.04 5.20
C ASP A 211 -34.84 40.64 4.88
N THR A 212 -33.98 40.72 5.90
CA THR A 212 -32.56 40.89 5.69
C THR A 212 -32.08 39.73 4.82
N PRO A 213 -31.41 39.95 3.68
CA PRO A 213 -30.67 38.86 3.07
C PRO A 213 -29.58 38.45 4.07
N GLN A 214 -29.73 37.26 4.65
CA GLN A 214 -28.59 36.55 5.21
C GLN A 214 -27.61 36.37 4.06
N THR A 215 -26.46 37.02 4.14
CA THR A 215 -25.34 36.73 3.25
C THR A 215 -24.89 35.31 3.56
N ASP A 216 -25.38 34.33 2.78
CA ASP A 216 -24.82 32.99 2.74
C ASP A 216 -23.34 33.12 2.31
N THR A 217 -22.44 32.94 3.27
CA THR A 217 -21.05 32.61 2.96
C THR A 217 -21.06 31.29 2.19
N PRO A 218 -20.51 31.21 0.97
CA PRO A 218 -20.31 29.90 0.36
C PRO A 218 -19.42 29.07 1.28
N PRO A 219 -19.70 27.77 1.48
CA PRO A 219 -18.82 26.91 2.25
C PRO A 219 -17.44 26.95 1.61
N ILE A 220 -16.43 27.25 2.45
CA ILE A 220 -15.02 27.11 2.10
C ILE A 220 -14.83 25.61 1.82
N ASP A 221 -14.66 25.27 0.54
CA ASP A 221 -14.27 23.94 0.12
C ASP A 221 -12.78 23.77 0.45
N ALA A 222 -12.51 23.37 1.70
CA ALA A 222 -11.19 22.90 2.08
C ALA A 222 -10.96 21.57 1.33
N PRO A 223 -9.89 21.43 0.53
CA PRO A 223 -9.53 20.11 0.05
C PRO A 223 -9.31 19.22 1.25
N ALA A 224 -10.05 18.11 1.32
CA ALA A 224 -9.96 17.13 2.38
C ALA A 224 -8.48 16.73 2.54
N ALA A 225 -7.92 17.04 3.69
CA ALA A 225 -6.64 16.48 4.09
C ALA A 225 -6.84 14.97 4.20
N ASP A 226 -6.31 14.22 3.24
CA ASP A 226 -6.19 12.77 3.30
C ASP A 226 -5.14 12.44 4.36
N THR A 227 -5.53 12.54 5.63
CA THR A 227 -4.78 11.93 6.74
C THR A 227 -5.00 10.43 6.67
N PRO A 228 -3.95 9.59 6.52
CA PRO A 228 -4.12 8.16 6.68
C PRO A 228 -4.57 7.87 8.11
N GLN A 229 -5.77 7.30 8.26
CA GLN A 229 -6.27 6.72 9.51
C GLN A 229 -5.26 5.67 9.99
N ILE A 230 -4.57 5.98 11.10
CA ILE A 230 -3.87 4.97 11.89
C ILE A 230 -4.94 4.19 12.64
N ASP A 231 -5.25 3.00 12.13
CA ASP A 231 -6.15 2.05 12.76
C ASP A 231 -5.48 1.50 14.04
N SER A 232 -5.74 2.16 15.16
CA SER A 232 -5.36 1.67 16.48
C SER A 232 -6.45 0.70 16.91
N ALA A 233 -6.24 -0.59 16.65
CA ALA A 233 -7.13 -1.65 17.12
C ALA A 233 -7.25 -1.59 18.66
N PRO A 234 -8.46 -1.72 19.23
CA PRO A 234 -8.65 -1.75 20.67
C PRO A 234 -8.04 -3.02 21.26
N THR A 235 -7.21 -2.83 22.28
CA THR A 235 -6.67 -3.90 23.14
C THR A 235 -7.81 -4.59 23.86
N GLU A 236 -8.29 -5.70 23.31
CA GLU A 236 -9.20 -6.60 23.99
C GLU A 236 -8.36 -7.56 24.85
N ALA A 237 -8.40 -7.34 26.16
CA ALA A 237 -7.78 -8.21 27.15
C ALA A 237 -8.45 -9.59 27.09
N GLN A 238 -7.78 -10.56 26.47
CA GLN A 238 -8.23 -11.96 26.54
C GLN A 238 -7.98 -12.49 27.96
N GLN A 239 -9.08 -12.79 28.64
CA GLN A 239 -9.10 -13.65 29.81
C GLN A 239 -8.37 -14.97 29.49
N ILE A 240 -7.27 -15.18 30.19
CA ILE A 240 -6.58 -16.46 30.32
C ILE A 240 -7.48 -17.42 31.09
N ASP A 241 -8.21 -18.28 30.38
CA ASP A 241 -8.80 -19.46 30.98
C ASP A 241 -7.74 -20.58 31.01
N SER A 242 -7.47 -21.05 32.22
CA SER A 242 -6.41 -22.02 32.52
C SER A 242 -6.98 -23.42 32.32
N ALA A 243 -6.55 -24.12 31.28
CA ALA A 243 -6.80 -25.56 31.15
C ALA A 243 -5.54 -26.35 31.58
N PRO A 244 -5.69 -27.45 32.33
CA PRO A 244 -4.61 -28.08 33.07
C PRO A 244 -3.60 -28.81 32.18
N THR A 245 -2.34 -28.68 32.55
CA THR A 245 -1.19 -29.48 32.13
C THR A 245 -1.48 -30.97 32.33
N GLU A 246 -1.57 -31.75 31.24
CA GLU A 246 -1.31 -33.18 31.28
C GLU A 246 0.08 -33.45 30.67
N GLU A 247 0.95 -34.01 31.51
CA GLU A 247 2.32 -34.41 31.17
C GLU A 247 2.34 -35.49 30.08
N PRO A 248 3.32 -35.48 29.16
CA PRO A 248 3.50 -36.59 28.24
C PRO A 248 4.02 -37.82 28.99
N GLN A 249 3.23 -38.90 28.99
CA GLN A 249 3.69 -40.22 29.42
C GLN A 249 4.88 -40.65 28.55
N ILE A 250 6.01 -40.88 29.22
CA ILE A 250 7.23 -41.44 28.66
C ILE A 250 6.98 -42.92 28.29
N ILE A 251 6.92 -43.24 27.00
CA ILE A 251 7.01 -44.63 26.53
C ILE A 251 8.49 -44.94 26.30
N ALA A 252 9.07 -45.75 27.18
CA ALA A 252 10.41 -46.31 27.01
C ALA A 252 10.41 -47.41 25.91
N PRO A 253 11.44 -47.49 25.04
CA PRO A 253 11.52 -48.51 24.01
C PRO A 253 12.31 -49.72 24.51
N GLN A 254 11.74 -50.93 24.47
CA GLN A 254 12.42 -52.21 24.71
C GLN A 254 11.48 -53.35 24.25
N VAL A 255 11.84 -54.39 23.50
CA VAL A 255 13.08 -54.89 22.88
C VAL A 255 12.62 -55.82 21.74
N TYR A 256 13.40 -55.96 20.68
CA TYR A 256 13.20 -57.03 19.70
C TYR A 256 13.41 -58.41 20.36
N SER A 257 12.44 -59.31 20.20
CA SER A 257 12.65 -60.74 20.43
C SER A 257 12.46 -61.47 19.11
N THR A 258 13.57 -61.92 18.55
CA THR A 258 13.64 -62.88 17.44
C THR A 258 13.14 -64.24 17.93
N SER A 259 12.12 -64.80 17.27
CA SER A 259 11.82 -66.23 17.33
C SER A 259 11.38 -66.72 15.95
N ASP A 260 12.36 -67.23 15.22
CA ASP A 260 12.40 -68.57 14.64
C ASP A 260 11.05 -69.32 14.51
N ARG A 261 10.53 -69.40 13.28
CA ARG A 261 10.18 -70.67 12.61
C ARG A 261 9.76 -70.48 11.15
#